data_AF-A0A061FNK8-F1
#
_entry.id   AF-A0A061FNK8-F1
#
_cell.length_a   1.000
_cell.length_b   1.000
_cell.length_c   1.000
_cell.angle_alpha   90.00
_cell.angle_beta   90.00
_cell.angle_gamma   90.00
#
_symmetry.space_group_name_H-M   'P 1'
#
loop_
_entity.id
_entity.type
_entity.pdbx_description
1 polymer ?
#
loop_
_entity_poly.entity_id
_entity_poly.type
_entity_poly.pdbx_seq_one_letter_code
_entity_poly.pdbx_strand_id
1 'polypeptide(L)'
;MTEAMGAVLTYRHELGMNYNFIRPDLIVGSCLQAPEDVDKLRKVGVKTIFCLQQDPDLEYFGVDIGAIQDYAKKCSDIEHIRAQIRDFDSFDLRMRLPAVVSKLYKAINQNGGVTYVHCTAGLGRAPAVAMAYMFWVQGYKLSEAHRLLLSKRSCFPKLDAIKSATADILTDLKRELVTLTWEDSKCSTVEVSGLDIGWGQRIPLKFDKGHGSWTLQRELPEGRYEYKYIVDGEWTYNEFELVVNNDPSSVN
;
A
#
# COMPACT_ATOMS: atom_id res chain seq x y z
N MET A 1 -6.71 12.53 7.82
CA MET A 1 -6.50 11.19 7.22
C MET A 1 -7.11 10.08 8.06
N THR A 2 -6.88 10.06 9.38
CA THR A 2 -7.37 9.03 10.30
C THR A 2 -8.90 8.87 10.35
N GLU A 3 -9.68 9.96 10.29
CA GLU A 3 -11.15 9.89 10.28
C GLU A 3 -11.72 9.21 9.03
N ALA A 4 -11.10 9.37 7.85
CA ALA A 4 -11.55 8.73 6.62
C ALA A 4 -11.24 7.21 6.59
N MET A 5 -10.37 6.74 7.47
CA MET A 5 -9.75 5.42 7.38
C MET A 5 -10.21 4.39 8.42
N GLY A 6 -10.95 4.80 9.46
CA GLY A 6 -11.52 3.89 10.47
C GLY A 6 -10.51 2.91 11.12
N ALA A 7 -9.22 3.23 11.14
CA ALA A 7 -8.17 2.24 11.40
C ALA A 7 -8.04 1.91 12.91
N VAL A 8 -8.22 0.64 13.27
CA VAL A 8 -8.07 0.11 14.64
C VAL A 8 -6.59 -0.14 15.02
N LEU A 9 -5.69 -0.28 14.04
CA LEU A 9 -4.25 -0.47 14.29
C LEU A 9 -3.50 0.86 14.14
N THR A 10 -2.66 1.18 15.14
CA THR A 10 -1.85 2.40 15.16
C THR A 10 -0.37 2.09 15.09
N TYR A 11 0.37 2.88 14.32
CA TYR A 11 1.83 2.83 14.25
C TYR A 11 2.43 3.82 15.26
N ARG A 12 3.40 3.35 16.04
CA ARG A 12 4.15 4.14 17.02
C ARG A 12 5.62 4.18 16.63
N HIS A 13 6.03 5.26 15.97
CA HIS A 13 7.38 5.41 15.45
C HIS A 13 8.42 5.53 16.57
N GLU A 14 8.06 6.19 17.67
CA GLU A 14 8.89 6.40 18.85
C GLU A 14 9.34 5.10 19.54
N LEU A 15 8.70 3.96 19.24
CA LEU A 15 9.07 2.65 19.78
C LEU A 15 10.12 1.91 18.94
N GLY A 16 10.60 2.52 17.87
CA GLY A 16 11.63 1.94 17.02
C GLY A 16 11.11 0.95 15.97
N MET A 17 12.06 0.42 15.19
CA MET A 17 11.80 -0.64 14.21
C MET A 17 11.23 -1.90 14.89
N ASN A 18 10.10 -2.39 14.41
CA ASN A 18 9.47 -3.64 14.85
C ASN A 18 9.18 -4.57 13.65
N TYR A 19 9.16 -5.88 13.90
CA TYR A 19 8.95 -6.86 12.85
C TYR A 19 8.55 -8.24 13.37
N ASN A 20 8.06 -9.10 12.48
CA ASN A 20 7.75 -10.50 12.77
C ASN A 20 8.25 -11.40 11.64
N PHE A 21 8.81 -12.54 12.00
CA PHE A 21 9.04 -13.62 11.04
C PHE A 21 7.70 -14.21 10.61
N ILE A 22 7.40 -14.09 9.31
CA ILE A 22 6.23 -14.74 8.70
C ILE A 22 6.60 -16.18 8.33
N ARG A 23 7.83 -16.36 7.86
CA ARG A 23 8.51 -17.62 7.61
C ARG A 23 9.97 -17.51 8.07
N PRO A 24 10.72 -18.62 8.19
CA PRO A 24 12.14 -18.56 8.55
C PRO A 24 12.99 -17.68 7.61
N ASP A 25 12.58 -17.53 6.35
CA ASP A 25 13.26 -16.77 5.28
C ASP A 25 12.62 -15.39 5.00
N LEU A 26 11.51 -15.04 5.64
CA LEU A 26 10.73 -13.84 5.30
C LEU A 26 10.21 -13.12 6.54
N ILE A 27 10.64 -11.87 6.69
CA ILE A 27 10.22 -10.94 7.73
C ILE A 27 9.36 -9.82 7.12
N VAL A 28 8.30 -9.43 7.82
CA VAL A 28 7.55 -8.20 7.56
C VAL A 28 7.73 -7.26 8.74
N GLY A 29 8.06 -5.99 8.47
CA GLY A 29 8.33 -5.00 9.51
C GLY A 29 8.03 -3.55 9.15
N SER A 30 8.19 -2.68 10.14
CA SER A 30 8.17 -1.22 9.99
C SER A 30 9.48 -0.71 9.37
N CYS A 31 9.57 0.59 9.14
CA CYS A 31 10.80 1.19 8.62
C CYS A 31 11.98 1.03 9.60
N LEU A 32 13.17 0.93 9.01
CA LEU A 32 14.41 1.30 9.69
C LEU A 32 14.36 2.80 9.97
N GLN A 33 14.96 3.22 11.08
CA GLN A 33 14.99 4.60 11.54
C GLN A 33 16.39 5.18 11.53
N ALA A 34 17.42 4.34 11.69
CA ALA A 34 18.81 4.75 11.71
C ALA A 34 19.74 3.68 11.10
N PRO A 35 20.97 4.03 10.69
CA PRO A 35 21.96 3.09 10.18
C PRO A 35 22.16 1.84 11.05
N GLU A 36 22.10 1.98 12.38
CA GLU A 36 22.31 0.90 13.35
C GLU A 36 21.21 -0.19 13.27
N ASP A 37 20.04 0.12 12.70
CA ASP A 37 19.00 -0.87 12.46
C ASP A 37 19.43 -1.91 11.42
N VAL A 38 20.34 -1.56 10.50
CA VAL A 38 20.95 -2.52 9.57
C VAL A 38 21.67 -3.62 10.35
N ASP A 39 22.42 -3.28 11.40
CA ASP A 39 23.11 -4.28 12.22
C ASP A 39 22.14 -5.17 13.01
N LYS A 40 21.00 -4.62 13.46
CA LYS A 40 19.95 -5.42 14.11
C LYS A 40 19.40 -6.47 13.15
N LEU A 41 19.19 -6.10 11.88
CA LEU A 41 18.73 -7.03 10.85
C LEU A 41 19.80 -8.06 10.46
N ARG A 42 21.06 -7.66 10.33
CA ARG A 42 22.19 -8.58 10.07
C ARG A 42 22.32 -9.64 11.16
N LYS A 43 22.16 -9.26 12.44
CA LYS A 43 22.20 -10.19 13.59
C LYS A 43 21.15 -11.31 13.52
N VAL A 44 20.04 -11.09 12.82
CA VAL A 44 18.99 -12.11 12.61
C VAL A 44 19.06 -12.75 11.22
N GLY A 45 20.18 -12.58 10.51
CA GLY A 45 20.45 -13.25 9.24
C GLY A 45 19.82 -12.60 8.01
N VAL A 46 19.37 -11.35 8.13
CA VAL A 46 18.85 -10.62 6.96
C VAL A 46 19.96 -10.33 5.98
N LYS A 47 19.71 -10.69 4.71
CA LYS A 47 20.59 -10.39 3.57
C LYS A 47 19.97 -9.40 2.58
N THR A 48 18.66 -9.20 2.63
CA THR A 48 17.97 -8.23 1.77
C THR A 48 17.04 -7.37 2.62
N ILE A 49 17.27 -6.06 2.63
CA ILE A 49 16.34 -5.05 3.14
C ILE A 49 15.55 -4.52 1.94
N PHE A 50 14.26 -4.80 1.90
CA PHE A 50 13.38 -4.47 0.78
C PHE A 50 12.39 -3.37 1.19
N CYS A 51 12.76 -2.12 0.86
CA CYS A 51 12.08 -0.90 1.27
C CYS A 51 11.02 -0.46 0.25
N LEU A 52 9.77 -0.35 0.68
CA LEU A 52 8.63 0.08 -0.14
C LEU A 52 8.27 1.57 0.00
N GLN A 53 8.99 2.31 0.85
CA GLN A 53 8.68 3.71 1.15
C GLN A 53 9.04 4.65 0.01
N GLN A 54 8.20 5.66 -0.21
CA GLN A 54 8.51 6.86 -0.98
C GLN A 54 9.19 7.91 -0.08
N ASP A 55 9.79 8.92 -0.70
CA ASP A 55 10.51 9.97 0.04
C ASP A 55 9.59 10.76 1.01
N PRO A 56 8.33 11.11 0.65
CA PRO A 56 7.41 11.74 1.60
C PRO A 56 7.13 10.90 2.85
N ASP A 57 7.16 9.57 2.75
CA ASP A 57 6.98 8.69 3.91
C ASP A 57 8.14 8.84 4.90
N LEU A 58 9.35 9.01 4.37
CA LEU A 58 10.60 9.10 5.12
C LEU A 58 10.75 10.49 5.74
N GLU A 59 10.47 11.54 4.94
CA GLU A 59 10.47 12.93 5.37
C GLU A 59 9.52 13.19 6.54
N TYR A 60 8.31 12.60 6.49
CA TYR A 60 7.33 12.73 7.57
C TYR A 60 7.87 12.28 8.94
N PHE A 61 8.73 11.26 8.96
CA PHE A 61 9.34 10.72 10.18
C PHE A 61 10.81 11.16 10.38
N GLY A 62 11.35 12.02 9.51
CA GLY A 62 12.75 12.45 9.59
C GLY A 62 13.78 11.33 9.40
N VAL A 63 13.45 10.30 8.62
CA VAL A 63 14.34 9.15 8.37
C VAL A 63 15.31 9.49 7.23
N ASP A 64 16.61 9.47 7.53
CA ASP A 64 17.67 9.62 6.52
C ASP A 64 17.94 8.28 5.82
N ILE A 65 17.22 8.05 4.73
CA ILE A 65 17.38 6.85 3.90
C ILE A 65 18.76 6.78 3.23
N GLY A 66 19.39 7.94 2.95
CA GLY A 66 20.72 8.00 2.35
C GLY A 66 21.77 7.42 3.29
N ALA A 67 21.75 7.85 4.56
CA ALA A 67 22.63 7.31 5.60
C ALA A 67 22.45 5.79 5.80
N ILE A 68 21.20 5.31 5.79
CA ILE A 68 20.90 3.87 5.91
C ILE A 68 21.46 3.08 4.72
N GLN A 69 21.25 3.57 3.49
CA GLN A 69 21.75 2.93 2.28
C GLN A 69 23.28 2.92 2.23
N ASP A 70 23.93 4.03 2.59
CA ASP A 70 25.38 4.13 2.61
C ASP A 70 26.02 3.27 3.70
N TYR A 71 25.33 3.09 4.83
CA TYR A 71 25.76 2.13 5.85
C TYR A 71 25.63 0.69 5.36
N ALA A 72 24.49 0.32 4.77
CA ALA A 72 24.27 -1.02 4.22
C ALA A 72 25.31 -1.39 3.15
N LYS A 73 25.70 -0.45 2.27
CA LYS A 73 26.75 -0.67 1.26
C LYS A 73 28.13 -1.00 1.85
N LYS A 74 28.42 -0.57 3.09
CA LYS A 74 29.68 -0.90 3.78
C LYS A 74 29.68 -2.33 4.33
N CYS A 75 28.51 -2.97 4.41
CA CYS A 75 28.37 -4.35 4.82
C CYS A 75 28.36 -5.26 3.59
N SER A 76 29.21 -6.30 3.56
CA SER A 76 29.34 -7.18 2.39
C SER A 76 28.27 -8.27 2.28
N ASP A 77 27.43 -8.42 3.31
CA ASP A 77 26.50 -9.55 3.50
C ASP A 77 25.02 -9.14 3.50
N ILE A 78 24.71 -7.86 3.26
CA ILE A 78 23.34 -7.34 3.22
C ILE A 78 23.19 -6.29 2.11
N GLU A 79 22.06 -6.33 1.41
CA GLU A 79 21.73 -5.37 0.35
C GLU A 79 20.47 -4.58 0.73
N HIS A 80 20.50 -3.25 0.53
CA HIS A 80 19.32 -2.40 0.68
C HIS A 80 18.73 -2.03 -0.69
N ILE A 81 17.50 -2.45 -0.94
CA ILE A 81 16.79 -2.28 -2.21
C ILE A 81 15.54 -1.43 -1.98
N ARG A 82 15.33 -0.40 -2.81
CA ARG A 82 14.07 0.37 -2.84
C ARG A 82 13.16 -0.09 -3.99
N ALA A 83 11.89 -0.29 -3.69
CA ALA A 83 10.83 -0.65 -4.63
C ALA A 83 9.54 0.09 -4.22
N GLN A 84 9.50 1.38 -4.55
CA GLN A 84 8.52 2.31 -3.99
C GLN A 84 7.07 1.98 -4.40
N ILE A 85 6.17 2.10 -3.42
CA ILE A 85 4.70 2.04 -3.53
C ILE A 85 4.12 3.16 -2.66
N ARG A 86 3.19 3.95 -3.20
CA ARG A 86 2.56 5.07 -2.51
C ARG A 86 1.73 4.61 -1.31
N ASP A 87 1.85 5.31 -0.18
CA ASP A 87 1.07 4.96 1.01
C ASP A 87 -0.39 5.37 0.87
N PHE A 88 -1.26 4.67 1.60
CA PHE A 88 -2.71 4.92 1.60
C PHE A 88 -3.37 4.87 0.21
N ASP A 89 -2.79 4.08 -0.70
CA ASP A 89 -3.24 3.95 -2.08
C ASP A 89 -3.27 2.47 -2.51
N SER A 90 -4.46 1.88 -2.46
CA SER A 90 -4.68 0.50 -2.90
C SER A 90 -4.55 0.33 -4.41
N PHE A 91 -4.77 1.40 -5.19
CA PHE A 91 -4.66 1.36 -6.65
C PHE A 91 -3.20 1.35 -7.07
N ASP A 92 -2.37 2.24 -6.52
CA ASP A 92 -0.92 2.20 -6.76
C ASP A 92 -0.33 0.85 -6.31
N LEU A 93 -0.75 0.34 -5.14
CA LEU A 93 -0.36 -1.00 -4.70
C LEU A 93 -0.70 -2.07 -5.75
N ARG A 94 -1.95 -2.14 -6.24
CA ARG A 94 -2.39 -3.08 -7.29
C ARG A 94 -1.49 -2.97 -8.53
N MET A 95 -1.30 -1.77 -9.06
CA MET A 95 -0.53 -1.54 -10.29
C MET A 95 0.95 -1.86 -10.13
N ARG A 96 1.52 -1.65 -8.94
CA ARG A 96 2.96 -1.83 -8.67
C ARG A 96 3.34 -3.26 -8.29
N LEU A 97 2.41 -4.02 -7.71
CA LEU A 97 2.67 -5.38 -7.21
C LEU A 97 3.42 -6.28 -8.20
N PRO A 98 3.04 -6.39 -9.49
CA PRO A 98 3.73 -7.28 -10.43
C PRO A 98 5.24 -6.97 -10.56
N ALA A 99 5.58 -5.69 -10.77
CA ALA A 99 6.96 -5.25 -10.91
C ALA A 99 7.73 -5.35 -9.59
N VAL A 100 7.09 -5.01 -8.46
CA VAL A 100 7.71 -5.05 -7.14
C VAL A 100 8.01 -6.49 -6.71
N VAL A 101 7.06 -7.43 -6.90
CA VAL A 101 7.27 -8.84 -6.58
C VAL A 101 8.32 -9.46 -7.49
N SER A 102 8.37 -9.08 -8.78
CA SER A 102 9.46 -9.51 -9.68
C SER A 102 10.84 -9.06 -9.17
N LYS A 103 10.96 -7.82 -8.70
CA LYS A 103 12.20 -7.29 -8.12
C LYS A 103 12.57 -8.02 -6.82
N LEU A 104 11.58 -8.29 -5.96
CA LEU A 104 11.77 -9.06 -4.73
C LEU A 104 12.25 -10.48 -5.02
N TYR A 105 11.62 -11.17 -5.98
CA TYR A 105 12.02 -12.51 -6.42
C TYR A 105 13.47 -12.57 -6.87
N LYS A 106 13.90 -11.62 -7.72
CA LYS A 106 15.29 -11.53 -8.18
C LYS A 106 16.26 -11.34 -7.02
N ALA A 107 15.95 -10.41 -6.10
CA ALA A 107 16.78 -10.15 -4.93
C ALA A 107 16.90 -11.36 -3.99
N ILE A 108 15.78 -12.05 -3.71
CA ILE A 108 15.78 -13.25 -2.88
C ILE A 108 16.62 -14.36 -3.50
N ASN A 109 16.48 -14.62 -4.80
CA ASN A 109 17.26 -15.66 -5.47
C ASN A 109 18.74 -15.34 -5.56
N GLN A 110 19.10 -14.06 -5.67
CA GLN A 110 20.49 -13.62 -5.73
C GLN A 110 21.17 -13.69 -4.36
N ASN A 111 20.49 -13.21 -3.31
CA ASN A 111 21.11 -12.97 -2.00
C ASN A 111 20.91 -14.15 -1.04
N GLY A 112 19.80 -14.90 -1.19
CA GLY A 112 19.36 -15.93 -0.26
C GLY A 112 19.15 -15.39 1.17
N GLY A 113 19.27 -16.25 2.17
CA GLY A 113 19.14 -15.86 3.58
C GLY A 113 17.76 -15.34 3.93
N VAL A 114 17.68 -14.47 4.94
CA VAL A 114 16.41 -13.86 5.38
C VAL A 114 16.17 -12.56 4.61
N THR A 115 14.93 -12.34 4.16
CA THR A 115 14.53 -11.09 3.53
C THR A 115 13.59 -10.29 4.42
N TYR A 116 13.90 -9.02 4.59
CA TYR A 116 13.15 -8.06 5.38
C TYR A 116 12.35 -7.14 4.46
N VAL A 117 11.05 -7.39 4.33
CA VAL A 117 10.15 -6.53 3.54
C VAL A 117 9.50 -5.50 4.46
N HIS A 118 9.66 -4.22 4.15
CA HIS A 118 9.10 -3.15 4.97
C HIS A 118 8.49 -1.99 4.18
N CYS A 119 7.59 -1.28 4.85
CA CYS A 119 7.10 0.02 4.45
C CYS A 119 7.30 0.98 5.63
N THR A 120 6.40 1.92 5.88
CA THR A 120 6.44 2.76 7.09
C THR A 120 6.10 1.95 8.34
N ALA A 121 4.86 1.47 8.45
CA ALA A 121 4.38 0.78 9.65
C ALA A 121 4.51 -0.76 9.57
N GLY A 122 4.74 -1.32 8.39
CA GLY A 122 4.63 -2.75 8.16
C GLY A 122 3.21 -3.29 8.28
N LEU A 123 2.19 -2.44 8.03
CA LEU A 123 0.77 -2.78 8.22
C LEU A 123 -0.04 -2.86 6.91
N GLY A 124 0.43 -2.27 5.81
CA GLY A 124 -0.29 -2.24 4.53
C GLY A 124 0.54 -2.78 3.36
N ARG A 125 1.41 -1.93 2.80
CA ARG A 125 2.22 -2.24 1.61
C ARG A 125 3.13 -3.47 1.79
N ALA A 126 3.91 -3.50 2.86
CA ALA A 126 4.82 -4.62 3.14
C ALA A 126 4.12 -5.97 3.32
N PRO A 127 3.09 -6.09 4.18
CA PRO A 127 2.35 -7.35 4.29
C PRO A 127 1.67 -7.75 2.96
N ALA A 128 1.20 -6.79 2.16
CA ALA A 128 0.64 -7.09 0.84
C ALA A 128 1.69 -7.68 -0.12
N VAL A 129 2.88 -7.06 -0.22
CA VAL A 129 3.98 -7.55 -1.07
C VAL A 129 4.48 -8.92 -0.61
N ALA A 130 4.63 -9.13 0.70
CA ALA A 130 5.03 -10.43 1.24
C ALA A 130 3.99 -11.52 0.94
N MET A 131 2.69 -11.21 1.08
CA MET A 131 1.62 -12.15 0.78
C MET A 131 1.53 -12.47 -0.73
N ALA A 132 1.68 -11.46 -1.59
CA ALA A 132 1.74 -11.66 -3.04
C ALA A 132 2.94 -12.52 -3.44
N TYR A 133 4.11 -12.33 -2.82
CA TYR A 133 5.27 -13.19 -3.03
C TYR A 133 5.01 -14.64 -2.60
N MET A 134 4.43 -14.85 -1.41
CA MET A 134 4.06 -16.19 -0.95
C MET A 134 3.08 -16.89 -1.92
N PHE A 135 2.11 -16.14 -2.42
CA PHE A 135 1.10 -16.65 -3.35
C PHE A 135 1.69 -16.96 -4.74
N TRP A 136 2.31 -15.97 -5.38
CA TRP A 136 2.74 -16.07 -6.78
C TRP A 136 4.03 -16.87 -6.96
N VAL A 137 4.93 -16.84 -5.98
CA VAL A 137 6.27 -17.44 -6.11
C VAL A 137 6.40 -18.70 -5.27
N GLN A 138 5.95 -18.68 -4.02
CA GLN A 138 6.13 -19.81 -3.10
C GLN A 138 4.99 -20.85 -3.16
N GLY A 139 3.99 -20.65 -4.02
CA GLY A 139 2.94 -21.61 -4.31
C GLY A 139 1.87 -21.77 -3.21
N TYR A 140 1.79 -20.82 -2.27
CA TYR A 140 0.71 -20.83 -1.27
C TYR A 140 -0.64 -20.53 -1.93
N LYS A 141 -1.74 -21.08 -1.40
CA LYS A 141 -3.06 -20.48 -1.67
C LYS A 141 -3.12 -19.10 -1.01
N LEU A 142 -3.79 -18.14 -1.65
CA LEU A 142 -3.93 -16.78 -1.10
C LEU A 142 -4.51 -16.79 0.33
N SER A 143 -5.51 -17.63 0.60
CA SER A 143 -6.12 -17.76 1.94
C SER A 143 -5.16 -18.36 2.99
N GLU A 144 -4.29 -19.28 2.59
CA GLU A 144 -3.29 -19.88 3.47
C GLU A 144 -2.18 -18.87 3.79
N ALA A 145 -1.71 -18.13 2.79
CA ALA A 145 -0.74 -17.05 2.97
C ALA A 145 -1.30 -15.96 3.90
N HIS A 146 -2.57 -15.57 3.70
CA HIS A 146 -3.27 -14.61 4.54
C HIS A 146 -3.35 -15.06 6.00
N ARG A 147 -3.82 -16.29 6.23
CA ARG A 147 -3.93 -16.87 7.58
C ARG A 147 -2.57 -16.96 8.27
N LEU A 148 -1.53 -17.38 7.55
CA LEU A 148 -0.18 -17.46 8.10
C LEU A 148 0.34 -16.07 8.49
N LEU A 149 0.21 -15.09 7.59
CA LEU A 149 0.62 -13.70 7.84
C LEU A 149 -0.07 -13.13 9.08
N LEU A 150 -1.39 -13.19 9.15
CA LEU A 150 -2.16 -12.65 10.28
C LEU A 150 -1.93 -13.41 11.59
N SER A 151 -1.55 -14.69 11.53
CA SER A 151 -1.15 -15.44 12.74
C SER A 151 0.18 -14.95 13.35
N LYS A 152 0.98 -14.20 12.59
CA LYS A 152 2.31 -13.73 13.00
C LYS A 152 2.36 -12.21 13.20
N ARG A 153 1.56 -11.45 12.46
CA ARG A 153 1.53 -10.00 12.51
C ARG A 153 0.13 -9.45 12.24
N SER A 154 -0.43 -8.73 13.20
CA SER A 154 -1.66 -7.99 13.01
C SER A 154 -1.43 -6.86 12.00
N CYS A 155 -2.13 -6.88 10.87
CA CYS A 155 -1.96 -5.96 9.76
C CYS A 155 -3.18 -5.97 8.81
N PHE A 156 -3.15 -5.12 7.79
CA PHE A 156 -4.18 -5.00 6.74
C PHE A 156 -3.55 -5.22 5.35
N PRO A 157 -3.35 -6.47 4.91
CA PRO A 157 -2.56 -6.81 3.73
C PRO A 157 -3.24 -6.51 2.38
N LYS A 158 -4.34 -5.74 2.37
CA LYS A 158 -5.04 -5.25 1.17
C LYS A 158 -5.34 -6.38 0.16
N LEU A 159 -6.08 -7.40 0.60
CA LEU A 159 -6.40 -8.60 -0.19
C LEU A 159 -6.91 -8.29 -1.59
N ASP A 160 -7.80 -7.31 -1.74
CA ASP A 160 -8.39 -6.99 -3.03
C ASP A 160 -7.38 -6.42 -4.02
N ALA A 161 -6.38 -5.65 -3.57
CA ALA A 161 -5.29 -5.20 -4.44
C ALA A 161 -4.48 -6.38 -5.00
N ILE A 162 -4.26 -7.43 -4.21
CA ILE A 162 -3.54 -8.64 -4.64
C ILE A 162 -4.39 -9.47 -5.59
N LYS A 163 -5.68 -9.66 -5.30
CA LYS A 163 -6.61 -10.36 -6.19
C LYS A 163 -6.68 -9.67 -7.55
N SER A 164 -6.87 -8.35 -7.56
CA SER A 164 -6.94 -7.58 -8.79
C SER A 164 -5.62 -7.58 -9.55
N ALA A 165 -4.47 -7.41 -8.87
CA ALA A 165 -3.17 -7.52 -9.52
C ALA A 165 -2.91 -8.93 -10.11
N THR A 166 -3.44 -9.97 -9.46
CA THR A 166 -3.37 -11.35 -10.00
C THR A 166 -4.25 -11.48 -11.25
N ALA A 167 -5.47 -10.95 -11.22
CA ALA A 167 -6.35 -10.93 -12.39
C ALA A 167 -5.66 -10.17 -13.54
N ASP A 168 -5.10 -8.99 -13.28
CA ASP A 168 -4.38 -8.16 -14.25
C ASP A 168 -3.20 -8.86 -14.93
N ILE A 169 -2.53 -9.80 -14.25
CA ILE A 169 -1.44 -10.60 -14.84
C ILE A 169 -2.01 -11.70 -15.75
N LEU A 170 -3.16 -12.28 -15.36
CA LEU A 170 -3.76 -13.45 -16.03
C LEU A 170 -4.72 -13.07 -17.16
N THR A 171 -5.20 -11.83 -17.17
CA THR A 171 -6.15 -11.30 -18.15
C THR A 171 -5.57 -10.06 -18.83
N ASP A 172 -6.15 -9.67 -19.95
CA ASP A 172 -5.83 -8.38 -20.56
C ASP A 172 -6.45 -7.27 -19.71
N LEU A 173 -5.62 -6.37 -19.15
CA LEU A 173 -6.02 -5.24 -18.31
C LEU A 173 -6.95 -4.26 -19.05
N LYS A 174 -8.24 -4.60 -19.16
CA LYS A 174 -9.26 -3.78 -19.82
C LYS A 174 -9.64 -2.61 -18.93
N ARG A 175 -9.78 -1.45 -19.56
CA ARG A 175 -10.21 -0.21 -18.92
C ARG A 175 -11.54 0.24 -19.49
N GLU A 176 -12.38 0.77 -18.62
CA GLU A 176 -13.66 1.36 -18.99
C GLU A 176 -13.73 2.80 -18.50
N LEU A 177 -14.46 3.63 -19.24
CA LEU A 177 -14.70 5.02 -18.88
C LEU A 177 -15.79 5.07 -17.78
N VAL A 178 -15.40 5.46 -16.58
CA VAL A 178 -16.29 5.70 -15.45
C VAL A 178 -16.53 7.20 -15.33
N THR A 179 -17.79 7.60 -15.16
CA THR A 179 -18.19 8.98 -14.88
C THR A 179 -18.76 9.07 -13.47
N LEU A 180 -18.12 9.87 -12.63
CA LEU A 180 -18.63 10.25 -11.32
C LEU A 180 -19.37 11.58 -11.45
N THR A 181 -20.53 11.71 -10.79
CA THR A 181 -21.40 12.88 -10.91
C THR A 181 -21.88 13.33 -9.54
N TRP A 182 -21.79 14.63 -9.28
CA TRP A 182 -22.39 15.28 -8.13
C TRP A 182 -23.42 16.32 -8.56
N GLU A 183 -24.67 16.14 -8.15
CA GLU A 183 -25.79 17.01 -8.52
C GLU A 183 -26.04 18.07 -7.45
N ASP A 184 -25.30 19.17 -7.52
CA ASP A 184 -25.62 20.39 -6.79
C ASP A 184 -24.98 21.59 -7.48
N SER A 185 -25.80 22.58 -7.82
CA SER A 185 -25.36 23.83 -8.46
C SER A 185 -25.02 24.94 -7.47
N LYS A 186 -25.25 24.73 -6.17
CA LYS A 186 -24.99 25.72 -5.11
C LYS A 186 -23.61 25.61 -4.50
N CYS A 187 -22.97 24.45 -4.60
CA CYS A 187 -21.61 24.28 -4.09
C CYS A 187 -20.59 24.96 -5.01
N SER A 188 -19.47 25.38 -4.43
CA SER A 188 -18.41 26.13 -5.12
C SER A 188 -17.30 25.22 -5.63
N THR A 189 -17.07 24.11 -4.94
CA THR A 189 -16.03 23.12 -5.27
C THR A 189 -16.52 21.71 -4.97
N VAL A 190 -16.19 20.79 -5.86
CA VAL A 190 -16.38 19.35 -5.64
C VAL A 190 -15.10 18.64 -6.02
N GLU A 191 -14.55 17.87 -5.10
CA GLU A 191 -13.37 17.03 -5.30
C GLU A 191 -13.67 15.57 -4.92
N VAL A 192 -12.83 14.65 -5.40
CA VAL A 192 -12.84 13.24 -4.99
C VAL A 192 -11.47 12.85 -4.44
N SER A 193 -11.46 12.01 -3.42
CA SER A 193 -10.28 11.32 -2.88
C SER A 193 -10.53 9.81 -2.84
N GLY A 194 -9.46 9.00 -2.88
CA GLY A 194 -9.54 7.55 -3.02
C GLY A 194 -9.43 7.14 -4.49
N LEU A 195 -10.38 6.37 -5.00
CA LEU A 195 -10.46 5.96 -6.41
C LEU A 195 -9.11 5.39 -6.90
N ASP A 196 -8.56 5.93 -7.98
CA ASP A 196 -7.27 5.56 -8.57
C ASP A 196 -6.13 6.52 -8.22
N ILE A 197 -6.35 7.40 -7.24
CA ILE A 197 -5.38 8.37 -6.76
C ILE A 197 -5.04 8.20 -5.27
N GLY A 198 -5.66 7.25 -4.57
CA GLY A 198 -5.43 7.03 -3.15
C GLY A 198 -6.04 8.11 -2.24
N TRP A 199 -5.98 7.87 -0.93
CA TRP A 199 -6.65 8.70 0.08
C TRP A 199 -5.89 9.97 0.49
N GLY A 200 -4.64 10.10 0.06
CA GLY A 200 -3.80 11.27 0.33
C GLY A 200 -3.87 12.34 -0.76
N GLN A 201 -4.62 12.12 -1.84
CA GLN A 201 -4.73 13.03 -2.98
C GLN A 201 -6.19 13.40 -3.24
N ARG A 202 -6.39 14.54 -3.91
CA ARG A 202 -7.71 15.03 -4.32
C ARG A 202 -7.70 15.38 -5.80
N ILE A 203 -8.81 15.13 -6.47
CA ILE A 203 -9.03 15.52 -7.86
C ILE A 203 -10.32 16.34 -7.97
N PRO A 204 -10.28 17.57 -8.50
CA PRO A 204 -11.48 18.37 -8.68
C PRO A 204 -12.35 17.83 -9.82
N LEU A 205 -13.66 17.86 -9.62
CA LEU A 205 -14.66 17.67 -10.66
C LEU A 205 -14.82 18.96 -11.48
N LYS A 206 -15.32 18.82 -12.71
CA LYS A 206 -15.64 19.95 -13.59
C LYS A 206 -17.13 20.25 -13.52
N PHE A 207 -17.49 21.51 -13.27
CA PHE A 207 -18.88 21.95 -13.29
C PHE A 207 -19.39 22.08 -14.74
N ASP A 208 -20.46 21.36 -15.05
CA ASP A 208 -21.21 21.47 -16.28
C ASP A 208 -22.40 22.42 -16.08
N LYS A 209 -22.29 23.62 -16.65
CA LYS A 209 -23.33 24.66 -16.56
C LYS A 209 -24.63 24.26 -17.29
N GLY A 210 -24.56 23.39 -18.29
CA GLY A 210 -25.74 22.95 -19.06
C GLY A 210 -26.63 22.01 -18.26
N HIS A 211 -26.01 21.15 -17.45
CA HIS A 211 -26.71 20.15 -16.63
C HIS A 211 -26.83 20.55 -15.15
N GLY A 212 -26.11 21.58 -14.69
CA GLY A 212 -26.13 22.02 -13.30
C GLY A 212 -25.46 21.03 -12.35
N SER A 213 -24.50 20.24 -12.85
CA SER A 213 -23.85 19.15 -12.12
C SER A 213 -22.33 19.17 -12.28
N TRP A 214 -21.64 18.49 -11.38
CA TRP A 214 -20.19 18.32 -11.42
C TRP A 214 -19.86 16.93 -11.93
N THR A 215 -18.87 16.81 -12.81
CA THR A 215 -18.49 15.52 -13.40
C THR A 215 -16.98 15.27 -13.36
N LEU A 216 -16.61 14.00 -13.17
CA LEU A 216 -15.24 13.50 -13.35
C LEU A 216 -15.27 12.21 -14.17
N GLN A 217 -14.52 12.20 -15.26
CA GLN A 217 -14.33 11.01 -16.09
C GLN A 217 -12.95 10.38 -15.81
N ARG A 218 -12.93 9.06 -15.61
CA ARG A 218 -11.71 8.27 -15.38
C ARG A 218 -11.74 6.98 -16.19
N GLU A 219 -10.62 6.63 -16.82
CA GLU A 219 -10.45 5.30 -17.39
C GLU A 219 -9.89 4.36 -16.31
N LEU A 220 -10.73 3.45 -15.83
CA LEU A 220 -10.39 2.55 -14.73
C LEU A 220 -10.36 1.09 -15.20
N PRO A 221 -9.37 0.31 -14.77
CA PRO A 221 -9.43 -1.14 -14.91
C PRO A 221 -10.68 -1.73 -14.23
N GLU A 222 -11.08 -2.94 -14.62
CA GLU A 222 -12.10 -3.67 -13.86
C GLU A 222 -11.69 -3.83 -12.38
N GLY A 223 -12.60 -3.57 -11.47
CA GLY A 223 -12.34 -3.69 -10.04
C GLY A 223 -13.30 -2.88 -9.17
N ARG A 224 -13.05 -2.93 -7.86
CA ARG A 224 -13.76 -2.12 -6.88
C ARG A 224 -12.88 -0.97 -6.43
N TYR A 225 -13.43 0.24 -6.48
CA TYR A 225 -12.74 1.47 -6.14
C TYR A 225 -13.54 2.23 -5.10
N GLU A 226 -12.98 2.37 -3.91
CA GLU A 226 -13.59 3.18 -2.87
C GLU A 226 -13.13 4.62 -3.00
N TYR A 227 -14.07 5.55 -2.92
CA TYR A 227 -13.80 6.97 -3.01
C TYR A 227 -14.79 7.73 -2.12
N LYS A 228 -14.48 9.00 -1.87
CA LYS A 228 -15.36 9.91 -1.12
C LYS A 228 -15.25 11.31 -1.70
N TYR A 229 -16.36 12.04 -1.66
CA TYR A 229 -16.41 13.43 -2.12
C TYR A 229 -15.90 14.38 -1.03
N ILE A 230 -15.36 15.51 -1.48
CA ILE A 230 -15.09 16.68 -0.67
C ILE A 230 -15.83 17.84 -1.32
N VAL A 231 -16.90 18.32 -0.70
CA VAL A 231 -17.75 19.40 -1.23
C VAL A 231 -17.56 20.61 -0.35
N ASP A 232 -17.09 21.72 -0.92
CA ASP A 232 -16.78 22.96 -0.20
C ASP A 232 -15.89 22.74 1.04
N GLY A 233 -14.96 21.79 0.93
CA GLY A 233 -14.00 21.43 1.99
C GLY A 233 -14.47 20.31 2.93
N GLU A 234 -15.74 19.92 2.89
CA GLU A 234 -16.34 18.93 3.79
C GLU A 234 -16.40 17.53 3.19
N TRP A 235 -15.95 16.53 3.95
CA TRP A 235 -15.97 15.12 3.51
C TRP A 235 -17.39 14.56 3.53
N THR A 236 -17.92 14.20 2.37
CA THR A 236 -19.29 13.68 2.21
C THR A 236 -19.34 12.50 1.23
N TYR A 237 -20.47 11.84 1.14
CA TYR A 237 -20.72 10.78 0.15
C TYR A 237 -22.02 11.08 -0.60
N ASN A 238 -22.16 10.51 -1.78
CA ASN A 238 -23.40 10.61 -2.55
C ASN A 238 -24.34 9.48 -2.11
N GLU A 239 -25.49 9.83 -1.53
CA GLU A 239 -26.48 8.86 -1.05
C GLU A 239 -27.13 8.04 -2.18
N PHE A 240 -27.02 8.51 -3.43
CA PHE A 240 -27.54 7.82 -4.62
C PHE A 240 -26.52 6.86 -5.26
N GLU A 241 -25.29 6.84 -4.77
CA GLU A 241 -24.25 5.90 -5.21
C GLU A 241 -24.12 4.72 -4.24
N LEU A 242 -23.40 3.66 -4.67
CA LEU A 242 -23.16 2.49 -3.83
C LEU A 242 -22.26 2.86 -2.63
N VAL A 243 -22.82 2.78 -1.43
CA VAL A 243 -22.10 3.03 -0.18
C VAL A 243 -21.69 1.71 0.47
N VAL A 244 -20.42 1.64 0.87
CA VAL A 244 -19.88 0.54 1.66
C VAL A 244 -19.87 0.97 3.13
N ASN A 245 -20.63 0.28 3.96
CA ASN A 245 -20.51 0.43 5.41
C ASN A 245 -19.29 -0.36 5.88
N ASN A 246 -18.19 0.33 6.16
CA ASN A 246 -17.05 -0.27 6.83
C ASN A 246 -17.43 -0.47 8.31
N ASP A 247 -18.02 -1.63 8.63
CA ASP A 247 -18.10 -2.07 10.00
C ASP A 247 -16.67 -2.38 10.48
N PRO A 248 -16.15 -1.70 11.52
CA PRO A 248 -14.82 -1.98 12.05
C PRO A 248 -14.65 -3.42 12.56
N SER A 249 -15.75 -4.18 12.69
CA SER A 249 -15.74 -5.62 13.02
C SER A 249 -15.61 -6.55 11.81
N SER A 250 -15.70 -6.04 10.57
CA SER A 250 -15.58 -6.86 9.35
C SER A 250 -14.13 -7.07 8.95
N VAL A 251 -13.50 -8.04 9.59
CA VAL A 251 -12.23 -8.62 9.12
C VAL A 251 -12.55 -9.52 7.93
N ASN A 252 -12.47 -8.99 6.71
CA ASN A 252 -12.48 -9.78 5.47
C ASN A 252 -11.07 -9.87 4.86
#